data_AF-A0A9D7ZND0-F1
#
_entry.id   AF-A0A9D7ZND0-F1
#
_cell.length_a   1.000
_cell.length_b   1.000
_cell.length_c   1.000
_cell.angle_alpha   90.00
_cell.angle_beta   90.00
_cell.angle_gamma   90.00
#
_symmetry.space_group_name_H-M   'P 1'
#
loop_
_entity.id
_entity.type
_entity.pdbx_description
1 polymer ?
#
loop_
_entity_poly.entity_id
_entity_poly.type
_entity_poly.pdbx_seq_one_letter_code
_entity_poly.pdbx_strand_id
1 'polypeptide(L)'
;MKYFLPVFLLLFFSCNQEPISIYSNIDGLNHEEILNGPETLEKHSLELIYKIDTSLSKENFKLLIEALNKSSEQLSPYYFNALTFYCNSLKINQKQELEAALFNYFIHQPKSYISNIKKMEIQYSDCFLIAISSYVQEYLSQNEITIISMKNLAYKYCKDCSNEEIKFIYDYLDLANNFQKE
;
A
#
# COMPACT_ATOMS: atom_id res chain seq x y z
N MET A 1 -57.26 -5.54 -47.65
CA MET A 1 -56.63 -5.71 -46.32
C MET A 1 -55.24 -6.31 -46.55
N LYS A 2 -54.19 -5.47 -46.56
CA LYS A 2 -52.79 -5.89 -46.67
C LYS A 2 -52.04 -5.19 -45.54
N TYR A 3 -51.61 -5.98 -44.57
CA TYR A 3 -50.85 -5.52 -43.41
C TYR A 3 -49.41 -5.26 -43.84
N PHE A 4 -48.92 -4.03 -43.66
CA PHE A 4 -47.51 -3.69 -43.75
C PHE A 4 -46.93 -3.77 -42.33
N LEU A 5 -46.13 -4.79 -42.05
CA LEU A 5 -45.35 -4.91 -40.81
C LEU A 5 -44.04 -4.11 -40.98
N PRO A 6 -43.67 -3.17 -40.10
CA PRO A 6 -42.34 -2.60 -40.09
C PRO A 6 -41.38 -3.58 -39.40
N VAL A 7 -40.37 -4.06 -40.13
CA VAL A 7 -39.24 -4.80 -39.56
C VAL A 7 -38.36 -3.79 -38.82
N PHE A 8 -38.45 -3.78 -37.49
CA PHE A 8 -37.50 -3.08 -36.63
C PHE A 8 -36.20 -3.90 -36.57
N LEU A 9 -35.20 -3.49 -37.35
CA LEU A 9 -33.84 -3.99 -37.26
C LEU A 9 -33.19 -3.39 -36.00
N LEU A 10 -33.21 -4.14 -34.90
CA LEU A 10 -32.40 -3.86 -33.72
C LEU A 10 -30.95 -4.21 -34.04
N LEU A 11 -30.17 -3.22 -34.49
CA LEU A 11 -28.72 -3.29 -34.52
C LEU A 11 -28.22 -3.24 -33.08
N PHE A 12 -28.00 -4.42 -32.48
CA PHE A 12 -27.21 -4.55 -31.27
C PHE A 12 -25.76 -4.19 -31.62
N PHE A 13 -25.38 -2.92 -31.41
CA PHE A 13 -23.99 -2.55 -31.29
C PHE A 13 -23.44 -3.24 -30.04
N SER A 14 -22.75 -4.38 -30.20
CA SER A 14 -21.89 -4.89 -29.13
C SER A 14 -20.71 -3.92 -29.01
N CYS A 15 -20.71 -3.09 -27.97
CA CYS A 15 -19.50 -2.42 -27.53
C CYS A 15 -18.52 -3.51 -27.04
N ASN A 16 -17.69 -4.03 -27.92
CA ASN A 16 -16.45 -4.68 -27.52
C ASN A 16 -15.51 -3.57 -27.08
N GLN A 17 -15.66 -3.11 -25.84
CA GLN A 17 -14.56 -2.44 -25.16
C GLN A 17 -13.54 -3.54 -24.88
N GLU A 18 -12.40 -3.50 -25.59
CA GLU A 18 -11.24 -4.28 -25.17
C GLU A 18 -11.02 -4.01 -23.67
N PRO A 19 -10.78 -5.04 -22.84
CA PRO A 19 -10.55 -4.83 -21.43
C PRO A 19 -9.39 -3.84 -21.30
N ILE A 20 -9.60 -2.78 -20.51
CA ILE A 20 -8.57 -1.81 -20.21
C ILE A 20 -7.41 -2.60 -19.59
N SER A 21 -6.37 -2.86 -20.37
CA SER A 21 -5.20 -3.57 -19.90
C SER A 21 -4.50 -2.67 -18.89
N ILE A 22 -4.48 -3.10 -17.63
CA ILE A 22 -3.80 -2.36 -16.56
C ILE A 22 -2.31 -2.67 -16.68
N TYR A 23 -1.65 -2.06 -17.66
CA TYR A 23 -0.19 -2.05 -17.74
C TYR A 23 0.36 -0.95 -16.81
N SER A 24 1.07 -1.34 -15.76
CA SER A 24 1.90 -0.40 -14.99
C SER A 24 3.32 -0.44 -15.52
N ASN A 25 3.68 0.46 -16.44
CA ASN A 25 5.07 0.68 -16.85
C ASN A 25 5.90 1.43 -15.78
N ILE A 26 5.38 1.61 -14.57
CA ILE A 26 5.92 2.53 -13.55
C ILE A 26 6.75 1.80 -12.48
N ASP A 27 6.49 0.52 -12.26
CA ASP A 27 7.09 -0.29 -11.19
C ASP A 27 7.87 -1.51 -11.71
N GLY A 28 7.88 -1.71 -13.03
CA GLY A 28 8.64 -2.76 -13.70
C GLY A 28 8.07 -4.16 -13.52
N LEU A 29 6.81 -4.31 -13.08
CA LEU A 29 6.11 -5.60 -13.08
C LEU A 29 5.02 -5.68 -14.14
N ASN A 30 4.77 -6.90 -14.61
CA ASN A 30 3.68 -7.20 -15.52
C ASN A 30 2.44 -7.60 -14.72
N HIS A 31 1.60 -6.62 -14.36
CA HIS A 31 0.43 -6.85 -13.51
C HIS A 31 -0.59 -7.80 -14.15
N GLU A 32 -0.73 -7.73 -15.47
CA GLU A 32 -1.63 -8.63 -16.22
C GLU A 32 -1.16 -10.09 -16.12
N GLU A 33 0.14 -10.34 -16.27
CA GLU A 33 0.71 -11.68 -16.13
C GLU A 33 0.56 -12.21 -14.70
N ILE A 34 0.77 -11.37 -13.69
CA ILE A 34 0.59 -11.75 -12.28
C ILE A 34 -0.88 -12.10 -12.00
N LEU A 35 -1.82 -11.26 -12.45
CA LEU A 35 -3.27 -11.48 -12.24
C LEU A 35 -3.79 -12.73 -12.96
N ASN A 36 -3.28 -13.02 -14.16
CA ASN A 36 -3.66 -14.22 -14.92
C ASN A 36 -2.84 -15.48 -14.54
N GLY A 37 -1.89 -15.33 -13.63
CA GLY A 37 -0.97 -16.36 -13.18
C GLY A 37 -1.51 -17.24 -12.04
N PRO A 38 -0.64 -18.07 -11.44
CA PRO A 38 -0.99 -18.92 -10.30
C PRO A 38 -1.38 -18.09 -9.05
N GLU A 39 -2.04 -18.73 -8.10
CA GLU A 39 -2.36 -18.11 -6.80
C GLU A 39 -1.09 -17.85 -6.00
N THR A 40 -0.62 -16.60 -6.01
CA THR A 40 0.53 -16.12 -5.24
C THR A 40 0.17 -14.91 -4.41
N LEU A 41 1.04 -14.55 -3.46
CA LEU A 41 0.84 -13.36 -2.64
C LEU A 41 0.86 -12.08 -3.48
N GLU A 42 1.65 -12.03 -4.56
CA GLU A 42 1.67 -10.92 -5.52
C GLU A 42 0.31 -10.78 -6.22
N LYS A 43 -0.27 -11.88 -6.71
CA LYS A 43 -1.60 -11.88 -7.32
C LYS A 43 -2.66 -11.39 -6.33
N HIS A 44 -2.70 -11.98 -5.14
CA HIS A 44 -3.63 -11.56 -4.09
C HIS A 44 -3.43 -10.08 -3.70
N SER A 45 -2.20 -9.57 -3.71
CA SER A 45 -1.92 -8.16 -3.44
C SER A 45 -2.55 -7.26 -4.49
N LEU A 46 -2.39 -7.59 -5.78
CA LEU A 46 -3.00 -6.85 -6.88
C LEU A 46 -4.54 -6.96 -6.86
N GLU A 47 -5.09 -8.11 -6.51
CA GLU A 47 -6.53 -8.29 -6.37
C GLU A 47 -7.11 -7.40 -5.27
N LEU A 48 -6.41 -7.26 -4.13
CA LEU A 48 -6.81 -6.34 -3.06
C LEU A 48 -6.67 -4.87 -3.50
N ILE A 49 -5.57 -4.51 -4.16
CA ILE A 49 -5.32 -3.13 -4.63
C ILE A 49 -6.38 -2.71 -5.66
N TYR A 50 -6.70 -3.58 -6.61
CA TYR A 50 -7.68 -3.31 -7.67
C TYR A 50 -9.11 -3.70 -7.31
N LYS A 51 -9.33 -4.24 -6.10
CA LYS A 51 -10.64 -4.69 -5.60
C LYS A 51 -11.30 -5.73 -6.54
N ILE A 52 -10.50 -6.62 -7.12
CA ILE A 52 -10.94 -7.70 -8.02
C ILE A 52 -11.53 -8.86 -7.20
N ASP A 53 -10.76 -9.37 -6.24
CA ASP A 53 -11.21 -10.35 -5.24
C ASP A 53 -10.67 -9.95 -3.87
N THR A 54 -11.56 -9.89 -2.88
CA THR A 54 -11.25 -9.52 -1.50
C THR A 54 -11.57 -10.62 -0.49
N SER A 55 -12.02 -11.79 -0.97
CA SER A 55 -12.52 -12.89 -0.16
C SER A 55 -11.46 -13.47 0.80
N LEU A 56 -10.20 -13.49 0.36
CA LEU A 56 -9.05 -14.01 1.13
C LEU A 56 -8.31 -12.96 1.96
N SER A 57 -8.85 -11.74 2.09
CA SER A 57 -8.20 -10.62 2.80
C SER A 57 -7.72 -11.00 4.21
N LYS A 58 -8.54 -11.70 5.01
CA LYS A 58 -8.14 -12.08 6.37
C LYS A 58 -6.94 -13.04 6.41
N GLU A 59 -6.86 -13.95 5.45
CA GLU A 59 -5.80 -14.96 5.36
C GLU A 59 -4.49 -14.33 4.86
N ASN A 60 -4.61 -13.36 3.96
CA ASN A 60 -3.49 -12.66 3.37
C ASN A 60 -2.83 -11.63 4.31
N PHE A 61 -3.57 -11.03 5.25
CA PHE A 61 -3.02 -9.97 6.12
C PHE A 61 -1.67 -10.32 6.75
N LYS A 62 -1.55 -11.48 7.40
CA LYS A 62 -0.30 -11.90 8.05
C LYS A 62 0.82 -12.15 7.04
N LEU A 63 0.49 -12.75 5.91
CA LEU A 63 1.46 -13.00 4.83
C LEU A 63 2.00 -11.69 4.27
N LEU A 64 1.14 -10.69 4.09
CA LEU A 64 1.52 -9.35 3.62
C LEU A 64 2.43 -8.63 4.63
N ILE A 65 2.12 -8.71 5.92
CA ILE A 65 2.93 -8.14 7.01
C ILE A 65 4.34 -8.76 7.01
N GLU A 66 4.43 -10.09 6.91
CA GLU A 66 5.71 -10.78 6.87
C GLU A 66 6.51 -10.48 5.60
N ALA A 67 5.83 -10.43 4.45
CA ALA A 67 6.47 -10.19 3.16
C ALA A 67 7.00 -8.76 3.04
N LEU A 68 6.26 -7.76 3.54
CA LEU A 68 6.64 -6.34 3.47
C LEU A 68 8.12 -6.08 3.86
N ASN A 69 8.58 -6.72 4.93
CA ASN A 69 9.91 -6.50 5.49
C ASN A 69 10.96 -7.53 5.07
N LYS A 70 10.57 -8.61 4.37
CA LYS A 70 11.46 -9.70 3.93
C LYS A 70 11.69 -9.72 2.42
N SER A 71 10.82 -9.08 1.65
CA SER A 71 10.85 -9.10 0.19
C SER A 71 11.79 -8.05 -0.39
N SER A 72 12.05 -8.16 -1.70
CA SER A 72 12.90 -7.21 -2.44
C SER A 72 12.29 -5.81 -2.48
N GLU A 73 13.13 -4.81 -2.78
CA GLU A 73 12.69 -3.43 -3.03
C GLU A 73 11.67 -3.31 -4.17
N GLN A 74 11.67 -4.28 -5.10
CA GLN A 74 10.68 -4.34 -6.17
C GLN A 74 9.33 -4.84 -5.67
N LEU A 75 9.28 -5.83 -4.77
CA LEU A 75 8.02 -6.47 -4.32
C LEU A 75 7.41 -5.81 -3.08
N SER A 76 8.22 -5.24 -2.20
CA SER A 76 7.74 -4.61 -0.96
C SER A 76 6.70 -3.49 -1.17
N PRO A 77 6.75 -2.66 -2.25
CA PRO A 77 5.72 -1.67 -2.55
C PRO A 77 4.32 -2.27 -2.78
N TYR A 78 4.24 -3.48 -3.34
CA TYR A 78 2.96 -4.16 -3.58
C TYR A 78 2.30 -4.56 -2.29
N TYR A 79 3.08 -5.18 -1.40
CA TYR A 79 2.60 -5.57 -0.09
C TYR A 79 2.22 -4.35 0.75
N PHE A 80 3.02 -3.28 0.67
CA PHE A 80 2.71 -2.00 1.28
C PHE A 80 1.37 -1.42 0.81
N ASN A 81 1.16 -1.36 -0.51
CA ASN A 81 -0.08 -0.82 -1.07
C ASN A 81 -1.28 -1.74 -0.78
N ALA A 82 -1.12 -3.06 -0.81
CA ALA A 82 -2.18 -3.99 -0.45
C ALA A 82 -2.61 -3.86 1.02
N LEU A 83 -1.68 -3.50 1.92
CA LEU A 83 -1.99 -3.30 3.34
C LEU A 83 -2.95 -2.11 3.59
N THR A 84 -3.08 -1.18 2.64
CA THR A 84 -4.05 -0.08 2.73
C THR A 84 -5.50 -0.57 2.78
N PHE A 85 -5.79 -1.74 2.19
CA PHE A 85 -7.10 -2.38 2.21
C PHE A 85 -7.63 -2.60 3.64
N TYR A 86 -6.71 -2.74 4.61
CA TYR A 86 -7.07 -3.07 5.99
C TYR A 86 -7.26 -1.85 6.90
N CYS A 87 -7.04 -0.63 6.41
CA CYS A 87 -6.99 0.59 7.21
C CYS A 87 -8.20 0.86 8.13
N ASN A 88 -9.37 0.26 7.84
CA ASN A 88 -10.59 0.45 8.61
C ASN A 88 -11.21 -0.86 9.15
N SER A 89 -10.55 -2.00 8.97
CA SER A 89 -11.13 -3.32 9.25
C SER A 89 -10.35 -4.16 10.27
N LEU A 90 -9.26 -3.62 10.82
CA LEU A 90 -8.36 -4.36 11.70
C LEU A 90 -8.87 -4.45 13.14
N LYS A 91 -8.71 -5.63 13.73
CA LYS A 91 -8.78 -5.84 15.19
C LYS A 91 -7.53 -5.27 15.87
N ILE A 92 -7.61 -5.04 17.18
CA ILE A 92 -6.52 -4.42 17.98
C ILE A 92 -5.17 -5.11 17.76
N ASN A 93 -5.10 -6.44 17.85
CA ASN A 93 -3.86 -7.18 17.65
C ASN A 93 -3.29 -7.00 16.23
N GLN A 94 -4.16 -6.97 15.21
CA GLN A 94 -3.73 -6.76 13.83
C GLN A 94 -3.29 -5.31 13.59
N LYS A 95 -3.85 -4.35 14.32
CA LYS A 95 -3.37 -2.95 14.29
C LYS A 95 -1.93 -2.87 14.79
N GLN A 96 -1.62 -3.51 15.92
CA GLN A 96 -0.25 -3.57 16.45
C GLN A 96 0.72 -4.26 15.48
N GLU A 97 0.29 -5.35 14.83
CA GLU A 97 1.07 -6.02 13.78
C GLU A 97 1.35 -5.07 12.59
N LEU A 98 0.36 -4.30 12.15
CA LEU A 98 0.52 -3.31 11.08
C LEU A 98 1.44 -2.15 11.49
N GLU A 99 1.22 -1.59 12.67
CA GLU A 99 2.00 -0.49 13.26
C GLU A 99 3.50 -0.84 13.28
N ALA A 100 3.85 -2.01 13.82
CA ALA A 100 5.21 -2.50 13.87
C ALA A 100 5.81 -2.72 12.48
N ALA A 101 5.05 -3.35 11.58
CA ALA A 101 5.52 -3.67 10.25
C ALA A 101 5.77 -2.43 9.39
N LEU A 102 4.87 -1.44 9.45
CA LEU A 102 5.01 -0.17 8.75
C LEU A 102 6.18 0.63 9.29
N PHE A 103 6.37 0.68 10.61
CA PHE A 103 7.50 1.37 11.21
C PHE A 103 8.82 0.72 10.80
N ASN A 104 8.91 -0.61 10.87
CA ASN A 104 10.11 -1.32 10.46
C ASN A 104 10.43 -1.09 8.98
N TYR A 105 9.40 -1.09 8.12
CA TYR A 105 9.54 -0.80 6.70
C TYR A 105 10.01 0.63 6.45
N PHE A 106 9.42 1.61 7.15
CA PHE A 106 9.84 3.00 7.08
C PHE A 106 11.30 3.20 7.49
N ILE A 107 11.74 2.60 8.60
CA ILE A 107 13.11 2.76 9.09
C ILE A 107 14.14 2.12 8.14
N HIS A 108 13.85 0.95 7.56
CA HIS A 108 14.82 0.18 6.78
C HIS A 108 14.73 0.40 5.26
N GLN A 109 13.58 0.83 4.75
CA GLN A 109 13.36 1.17 3.34
C GLN A 109 12.71 2.55 3.20
N PRO A 110 13.29 3.61 3.80
CA PRO A 110 12.65 4.93 3.91
C PRO A 110 12.35 5.55 2.55
N LYS A 111 13.25 5.40 1.56
CA LYS A 111 13.05 5.93 0.20
C LYS A 111 11.83 5.33 -0.49
N SER A 112 11.65 4.00 -0.35
CA SER A 112 10.48 3.32 -0.89
C SER A 112 9.21 3.75 -0.15
N TYR A 113 9.25 3.83 1.18
CA TYR A 113 8.12 4.27 1.99
C TYR A 113 7.61 5.65 1.54
N ILE A 114 8.49 6.66 1.47
CA ILE A 114 8.08 8.02 1.10
C ILE A 114 7.59 8.10 -0.35
N SER A 115 8.16 7.31 -1.26
CA SER A 115 7.72 7.24 -2.66
C SER A 115 6.29 6.70 -2.76
N ASN A 116 5.96 5.67 -1.98
CA ASN A 116 4.62 5.11 -1.95
C ASN A 116 3.62 6.05 -1.26
N ILE A 117 3.97 6.64 -0.10
CA ILE A 117 3.11 7.61 0.59
C ILE A 117 2.74 8.79 -0.32
N LYS A 118 3.70 9.34 -1.07
CA LYS A 118 3.45 10.48 -1.98
C LYS A 118 2.46 10.17 -3.11
N LYS A 119 2.30 8.90 -3.47
CA LYS A 119 1.39 8.43 -4.54
C LYS A 119 0.05 7.93 -3.99
N MET A 120 -0.07 7.80 -2.67
CA MET A 120 -1.21 7.22 -2.00
C MET A 120 -2.35 8.22 -1.86
N GLU A 121 -3.60 7.74 -1.87
CA GLU A 121 -4.75 8.57 -1.50
C GLU A 121 -4.66 9.02 -0.03
N ILE A 122 -5.10 10.24 0.25
CA ILE A 122 -4.98 10.89 1.57
C ILE A 122 -5.54 10.01 2.70
N GLN A 123 -6.70 9.37 2.49
CA GLN A 123 -7.33 8.52 3.50
C GLN A 123 -6.46 7.33 3.93
N TYR A 124 -5.68 6.77 3.02
CA TYR A 124 -4.80 5.64 3.33
C TYR A 124 -3.46 6.13 3.88
N SER A 125 -2.96 7.29 3.43
CA SER A 125 -1.77 7.90 4.02
C SER A 125 -2.03 8.31 5.48
N ASP A 126 -3.22 8.81 5.80
CA ASP A 126 -3.61 9.17 7.16
C ASP A 126 -3.68 7.94 8.06
N CYS A 127 -4.26 6.85 7.57
CA CYS A 127 -4.23 5.56 8.26
C CYS A 127 -2.80 5.10 8.60
N PHE A 128 -1.89 5.16 7.63
CA PHE A 128 -0.50 4.77 7.84
C PHE A 128 0.25 5.74 8.75
N LEU A 129 -0.04 7.04 8.69
CA LEU A 129 0.49 8.03 9.63
C LEU A 129 0.04 7.74 11.06
N ILE A 130 -1.24 7.42 11.27
CA ILE A 130 -1.77 7.02 12.58
C ILE A 130 -1.04 5.79 13.10
N ALA A 131 -0.79 4.79 12.24
CA ALA A 131 -0.09 3.58 12.62
C ALA A 131 1.37 3.86 13.02
N ILE A 132 2.11 4.62 12.20
CA ILE A 132 3.48 5.02 12.52
C ILE A 132 3.54 5.87 13.79
N SER A 133 2.61 6.83 13.94
CA SER A 133 2.54 7.67 15.13
C SER A 133 2.35 6.84 16.39
N SER A 134 1.40 5.90 16.37
CA SER A 134 1.13 5.02 17.51
C SER A 134 2.38 4.23 17.91
N TYR A 135 3.11 3.68 16.94
CA TYR A 135 4.32 2.91 17.19
C TYR A 135 5.50 3.79 17.65
N VAL A 136 5.65 5.00 17.10
CA VAL A 136 6.66 5.97 17.54
C VAL A 136 6.43 6.35 19.00
N GLN A 137 5.20 6.67 19.38
CA GLN A 137 4.86 6.99 20.77
C GLN A 137 5.13 5.82 21.72
N GLU A 138 4.77 4.60 21.30
CA GLU A 138 5.09 3.39 22.06
C GLU A 138 6.61 3.26 22.29
N TYR A 139 7.42 3.40 21.24
CA TYR A 139 8.88 3.33 21.37
C TYR A 139 9.45 4.41 22.28
N LEU A 140 8.99 5.66 22.16
CA LEU A 140 9.47 6.77 22.99
C LEU A 140 9.08 6.63 24.46
N SER A 141 7.94 6.00 24.74
CA SER A 141 7.48 5.77 26.11
C SER A 141 8.12 4.57 26.80
N GLN A 142 8.47 3.51 26.04
CA GLN A 142 8.96 2.24 26.58
C GLN A 142 10.48 2.10 26.51
N ASN A 143 11.11 2.67 25.50
CA ASN A 143 12.53 2.49 25.21
C ASN A 143 13.23 3.84 25.35
N GLU A 144 14.43 3.89 25.90
CA GLU A 144 15.26 5.12 26.00
C GLU A 144 15.77 5.60 24.61
N ILE A 145 14.97 5.41 23.56
CA ILE A 145 15.21 5.81 22.19
C ILE A 145 14.57 7.18 22.00
N THR A 146 15.27 8.06 21.28
CA THR A 146 14.76 9.41 20.98
C THR A 146 14.27 9.47 19.54
N ILE A 147 13.44 10.47 19.23
CA ILE A 147 13.05 10.76 17.85
C ILE A 147 14.28 11.04 16.95
N ILE A 148 15.34 11.62 17.54
CA ILE A 148 16.62 11.85 16.86
C ILE A 148 17.29 10.51 16.52
N SER A 149 17.25 9.53 17.42
CA SER A 149 17.76 8.18 17.17
C SER A 149 17.04 7.51 16.00
N MET A 150 15.71 7.64 15.92
CA MET A 150 14.90 7.12 14.80
C MET A 150 15.27 7.80 13.48
N LYS A 151 15.37 9.14 13.47
CA LYS A 151 15.80 9.93 12.29
C LYS A 151 17.17 9.49 11.78
N ASN A 152 18.15 9.37 12.68
CA ASN A 152 19.49 8.94 12.32
C ASN A 152 19.52 7.51 11.77
N LEU A 153 18.68 6.62 12.30
CA LEU A 153 18.56 5.25 11.81
C LEU A 153 17.93 5.21 10.41
N ALA A 154 16.83 5.93 10.19
CA ALA A 154 16.22 6.06 8.87
C ALA A 154 17.20 6.66 7.85
N TYR A 155 17.91 7.72 8.22
CA TYR A 155 18.96 8.32 7.37
C TYR A 155 20.04 7.30 6.99
N LYS A 156 20.52 6.49 7.95
CA LYS A 156 21.52 5.45 7.69
C LYS A 156 21.06 4.42 6.66
N TYR A 157 19.77 4.09 6.62
CA TYR A 157 19.21 3.14 5.64
C TYR A 157 18.76 3.80 4.33
N CYS A 158 18.67 5.13 4.27
CA CYS A 158 18.31 5.88 3.07
C CYS A 158 19.50 6.09 2.13
N LYS A 159 20.01 5.00 1.54
CA LYS A 159 21.08 5.09 0.53
C LYS A 159 20.61 5.89 -0.68
N ASP A 160 21.46 6.78 -1.18
CA ASP A 160 21.22 7.60 -2.37
C ASP A 160 19.93 8.45 -2.29
N CYS A 161 19.56 8.86 -1.08
CA CYS A 161 18.48 9.83 -0.88
C CYS A 161 18.99 11.25 -1.12
N SER A 162 18.22 12.01 -1.88
CA SER A 162 18.41 13.44 -2.04
C SER A 162 18.16 14.18 -0.72
N ASN A 163 18.64 15.41 -0.62
CA ASN A 163 18.38 16.28 0.53
C ASN A 163 16.87 16.50 0.76
N GLU A 164 16.07 16.53 -0.30
CA GLU A 164 14.62 16.66 -0.21
C GLU A 164 13.98 15.40 0.38
N GLU A 165 14.43 14.22 -0.02
CA GLU A 165 13.96 12.95 0.54
C GLU A 165 14.34 12.81 2.01
N ILE A 166 15.56 13.19 2.39
CA ILE A 166 16.02 13.21 3.79
C ILE A 166 15.16 14.17 4.62
N LYS A 167 14.93 15.39 4.10
CA LYS A 167 14.05 16.37 4.76
C LYS A 167 12.65 15.79 4.97
N PHE A 168 12.08 15.16 3.94
CA PHE A 168 10.76 14.54 4.04
C PHE A 168 10.72 13.46 5.12
N ILE A 169 11.73 12.58 5.21
CA ILE A 169 11.81 11.53 6.23
C ILE A 169 11.81 12.13 7.64
N TYR A 170 12.56 13.21 7.84
CA TYR A 170 12.65 13.87 9.14
C TYR A 170 11.35 14.56 9.49
N ASP A 171 10.77 15.30 8.54
CA ASP A 171 9.48 15.97 8.69
C ASP A 171 8.36 14.96 8.97
N TYR A 172 8.38 13.79 8.33
CA TYR A 172 7.40 12.72 8.55
C TYR A 172 7.51 12.10 9.95
N LEU A 173 8.73 11.90 10.45
CA LEU A 173 8.96 11.45 11.83
C LEU A 173 8.51 12.50 12.86
N ASP A 174 8.79 13.77 12.61
CA ASP A 174 8.32 14.86 13.47
C ASP A 174 6.80 14.95 13.47
N LEU A 175 6.18 14.80 12.29
CA LEU A 175 4.73 14.74 12.17
C LEU A 175 4.18 13.57 12.97
N ALA A 176 4.68 12.35 12.77
CA ALA A 176 4.25 11.17 13.51
C ALA A 176 4.44 11.31 15.03
N ASN A 177 5.53 11.94 15.47
CA ASN A 177 5.79 12.23 16.88
C ASN A 177 4.82 13.25 17.49
N ASN A 178 4.39 14.23 16.72
CA ASN A 178 3.50 15.28 17.20
C ASN A 178 2.02 15.02 16.88
N PHE A 179 1.74 13.95 16.13
CA PHE A 179 0.40 13.61 15.70
C PHE A 179 -0.46 13.23 16.91
N GLN A 180 -1.57 13.94 17.05
CA GLN A 180 -2.61 13.63 18.03
C GLN A 180 -3.85 13.27 17.24
N LYS A 181 -4.36 12.06 17.47
CA LYS A 181 -5.63 11.65 16.88
C LYS A 181 -6.75 12.39 17.62
N GLU A 182 -7.49 13.23 16.90
CA GLU A 182 -8.72 13.85 17.39
C GLU A 182 -9.77 12.81 17.82
#